data_AF-A0A960C0V4-F1
#
_entry.id   AF-A0A960C0V4-F1
#
_cell.length_a   1.000
_cell.length_b   1.000
_cell.length_c   1.000
_cell.angle_alpha   90.00
_cell.angle_beta   90.00
_cell.angle_gamma   90.00
#
_symmetry.space_group_name_H-M   'P 1'
#
loop_
_entity.id
_entity.type
_entity.pdbx_description
1 polymer ?
#
loop_
_entity_poly.entity_id
_entity_poly.type
_entity_poly.pdbx_seq_one_letter_code
_entity_poly.pdbx_strand_id
1 'polypeptide(L)'
;INYLRCIGCGLCIEACPTRALTMTGEYEMADDNRAGLIYGKDQLLAPLQPGMAAPPHPMAPGTTDDDYYLGRVAPADDPKGAS
;
A
#
# COMPACT_ATOMS: atom_id res chain seq x y z
N ILE A 1 6.85 -2.88 -9.89
CA ILE A 1 8.23 -3.07 -9.37
C ILE A 1 8.99 -3.99 -10.32
N ASN A 2 10.23 -3.67 -10.69
CA ASN A 2 11.05 -4.56 -11.52
C ASN A 2 11.97 -5.40 -10.63
N TYR A 3 11.64 -6.68 -10.43
CA TYR A 3 12.36 -7.57 -9.52
C TYR A 3 13.74 -8.00 -10.05
N LEU A 4 14.00 -7.87 -11.35
CA LEU A 4 15.34 -8.10 -11.92
C LEU A 4 16.34 -6.98 -11.59
N ARG A 5 15.85 -5.85 -11.07
CA ARG A 5 16.68 -4.69 -10.66
C ARG A 5 16.55 -4.36 -9.18
N CYS A 6 15.55 -4.92 -8.52
CA CYS A 6 15.37 -4.78 -7.09
C CYS A 6 16.47 -5.56 -6.36
N ILE A 7 17.12 -4.92 -5.39
CA ILE A 7 18.15 -5.56 -4.57
C ILE A 7 17.63 -6.00 -3.20
N GLY A 8 16.32 -5.89 -2.96
CA GLY A 8 15.68 -6.31 -1.71
C GLY A 8 16.11 -5.53 -0.46
N CYS A 9 16.59 -4.29 -0.61
CA CYS A 9 17.17 -3.52 0.50
C CYS A 9 16.16 -2.86 1.46
N GLY A 10 14.87 -2.87 1.14
CA GLY A 10 13.84 -2.25 1.99
C GLY A 10 13.79 -0.71 1.98
N LEU A 11 14.68 -0.02 1.27
CA LEU A 11 14.71 1.46 1.25
C LEU A 11 13.39 2.09 0.77
N CYS A 12 12.63 1.41 -0.10
CA CYS A 12 11.33 1.89 -0.54
C CYS A 12 10.27 1.90 0.57
N ILE A 13 10.39 1.02 1.58
CA ILE A 13 9.47 0.95 2.72
C ILE A 13 9.76 2.10 3.67
N GLU A 14 11.04 2.27 4.02
CA GLU A 14 11.47 3.35 4.92
C GLU A 14 11.21 4.74 4.33
N ALA A 15 11.38 4.88 3.02
CA ALA A 15 11.10 6.13 2.32
C ALA A 15 9.61 6.44 2.18
N CYS A 16 8.71 5.46 2.36
CA CYS A 16 7.29 5.65 2.14
C CYS A 16 6.61 6.22 3.40
N PRO A 17 6.21 7.51 3.41
CA PRO A 17 5.63 8.14 4.60
C PRO A 17 4.28 7.54 4.99
N THR A 18 3.55 6.98 4.02
CA THR A 18 2.20 6.45 4.18
C THR A 18 2.18 4.93 4.34
N ARG A 19 3.36 4.29 4.32
CA ARG A 19 3.52 2.83 4.43
C ARG A 19 2.71 2.04 3.41
N ALA A 20 2.62 2.55 2.18
CA ALA A 20 1.88 1.91 1.09
C ALA A 20 2.54 0.61 0.58
N LEU A 21 3.82 0.42 0.84
CA LEU A 21 4.57 -0.80 0.50
C LEU A 21 5.06 -1.48 1.78
N THR A 22 5.04 -2.81 1.76
CA THR A 22 5.62 -3.66 2.80
C THR A 22 6.42 -4.79 2.16
N MET A 23 7.40 -5.32 2.88
CA MET A 23 8.16 -6.49 2.46
C MET A 23 7.52 -7.72 3.08
N THR A 24 7.12 -8.65 2.23
CA THR A 24 6.65 -9.96 2.65
C THR A 24 7.84 -10.91 2.84
N GLY A 25 7.57 -12.07 3.45
CA GLY A 25 8.55 -13.16 3.56
C GLY A 25 8.57 -14.08 2.33
N GLU A 26 7.96 -13.70 1.21
CA GLU A 26 7.89 -14.52 0.00
C GLU A 26 9.26 -14.55 -0.70
N TYR A 27 9.78 -15.75 -0.97
CA TYR A 27 11.09 -15.95 -1.62
C TYR A 27 11.04 -16.87 -2.84
N GLU A 28 9.95 -17.60 -3.07
CA GLU A 28 9.78 -18.53 -4.19
C GLU A 28 9.18 -17.83 -5.42
N MET A 29 9.88 -16.81 -5.93
CA MET A 29 9.42 -15.97 -7.04
C MET A 29 10.25 -16.15 -8.32
N ALA A 30 10.99 -17.26 -8.43
CA ALA A 30 11.80 -17.54 -9.61
C ALA A 30 10.91 -17.81 -10.83
N ASP A 31 11.25 -17.19 -11.96
CA ASP A 31 10.52 -17.32 -13.23
C ASP A 31 11.55 -17.35 -14.37
N ASP A 32 11.24 -18.06 -15.45
CA ASP A 32 12.08 -18.16 -16.65
C ASP A 32 11.77 -17.05 -17.67
N ASN A 33 10.67 -16.33 -17.49
CA ASN A 33 10.29 -15.21 -18.31
C ASN A 33 10.63 -13.86 -17.65
N ARG A 34 11.49 -13.07 -18.32
CA ARG A 34 11.85 -11.71 -17.89
C ARG A 34 10.64 -10.82 -17.60
N ALA A 35 9.60 -10.91 -18.42
CA ALA A 35 8.41 -10.08 -18.28
C ALA A 35 7.60 -10.43 -17.02
N GLY A 36 7.63 -11.70 -16.59
CA GLY A 36 6.97 -12.17 -15.37
C GLY A 36 7.50 -11.49 -14.11
N LEU A 37 8.78 -11.09 -14.11
CA LEU A 37 9.45 -10.44 -12.98
C LEU A 37 9.31 -8.91 -12.96
N ILE A 38 8.44 -8.33 -13.79
CA ILE A 38 8.12 -6.89 -13.79
C ILE A 38 6.67 -6.75 -13.31
N TYR A 39 6.50 -6.53 -12.01
CA TYR A 39 5.17 -6.53 -11.40
C TYR A 39 4.46 -5.20 -11.60
N GLY A 40 3.24 -5.27 -12.11
CA GLY A 40 2.31 -4.15 -12.21
C GLY A 40 1.66 -3.77 -10.88
N LYS A 41 0.82 -2.72 -10.91
CA LYS A 41 0.02 -2.31 -9.74
C LYS A 41 -0.95 -3.42 -9.33
N ASP A 42 -1.63 -4.00 -10.29
CA ASP A 42 -2.57 -5.11 -10.17
C ASP A 42 -1.98 -6.33 -9.44
N GLN A 43 -0.69 -6.60 -9.63
CA GLN A 43 0.01 -7.72 -8.97
C GLN A 43 0.48 -7.39 -7.56
N LEU A 44 0.53 -6.11 -7.18
CA LEU A 44 1.06 -5.63 -5.89
C LEU A 44 -0.05 -5.22 -4.91
N LEU A 45 -1.28 -5.08 -5.37
CA LEU A 45 -2.40 -4.68 -4.51
C LEU A 45 -2.81 -5.83 -3.58
N ALA A 46 -2.88 -5.52 -2.30
CA ALA A 46 -3.50 -6.41 -1.32
C ALA A 46 -5.01 -6.50 -1.53
N PRO A 47 -5.66 -7.63 -1.17
CA PRO A 47 -7.11 -7.75 -1.22
C PRO A 47 -7.77 -6.77 -0.25
N LEU A 48 -8.89 -6.18 -0.69
CA LEU A 48 -9.72 -5.33 0.15
C LEU A 48 -10.41 -6.17 1.24
N GLN A 49 -10.38 -5.66 2.46
CA GLN A 49 -11.16 -6.25 3.56
C GLN A 49 -12.63 -5.80 3.48
N PRO A 50 -13.56 -6.56 4.08
CA PRO A 50 -14.96 -6.13 4.19
C PRO A 50 -15.07 -4.73 4.82
N GLY A 51 -15.88 -3.85 4.24
CA GLY A 51 -16.07 -2.47 4.69
C GLY A 51 -15.08 -1.45 4.10
N MET A 52 -14.04 -1.88 3.39
CA MET A 52 -13.12 -0.96 2.71
C MET A 52 -13.68 -0.47 1.36
N ALA A 53 -13.47 0.81 1.05
CA ALA A 53 -13.75 1.36 -0.26
C ALA A 53 -12.61 1.05 -1.25
N ALA A 54 -12.94 0.65 -2.49
CA ALA A 54 -11.94 0.38 -3.51
C ALA A 54 -11.29 1.69 -4.03
N PRO A 55 -9.96 1.74 -4.22
CA PRO A 55 -9.31 2.89 -4.83
C PRO A 55 -9.54 2.94 -6.35
N PRO A 56 -9.64 4.12 -6.98
CA PRO A 56 -9.58 5.44 -6.34
C PRO A 56 -10.90 5.80 -5.64
N HIS A 57 -10.82 6.29 -4.41
CA HIS A 57 -11.97 6.82 -3.65
C HIS A 57 -11.60 8.22 -3.10
N PRO A 58 -12.59 9.05 -2.74
CA PRO A 58 -12.34 10.32 -2.06
C PRO A 58 -11.65 10.11 -0.70
N MET A 59 -11.01 11.17 -0.19
CA MET A 59 -10.52 11.18 1.19
C MET A 59 -11.67 11.03 2.20
N ALA A 60 -11.33 10.63 3.42
CA ALA A 60 -12.29 10.58 4.51
C ALA A 60 -12.97 11.95 4.69
N PRO A 61 -14.31 12.02 4.82
CA PRO A 61 -15.01 13.30 4.92
C PRO A 61 -14.47 14.17 6.06
N GLY A 62 -14.24 15.45 5.79
CA GLY A 62 -13.76 16.42 6.78
C GLY A 62 -12.27 16.33 7.11
N THR A 63 -11.48 15.55 6.38
CA THR A 63 -10.03 15.42 6.58
C THR A 63 -9.22 16.17 5.52
N THR A 64 -7.99 16.52 5.85
CA THR A 64 -7.00 17.11 4.96
C THR A 64 -5.88 16.11 4.61
N ASP A 65 -5.07 16.42 3.59
CA ASP A 65 -3.86 15.64 3.29
C ASP A 65 -2.95 15.52 4.52
N ASP A 66 -2.77 16.60 5.29
CA ASP A 66 -1.96 16.61 6.51
C ASP A 66 -2.48 15.62 7.55
N ASP A 67 -3.81 15.52 7.72
CA ASP A 67 -4.40 14.57 8.65
C ASP A 67 -4.10 13.12 8.26
N TYR A 68 -4.04 12.82 6.96
CA TYR A 68 -3.63 11.51 6.47
C TYR A 68 -2.15 11.22 6.77
N TYR A 69 -1.24 12.15 6.46
CA TYR A 69 0.20 11.96 6.73
C TYR A 69 0.55 11.91 8.21
N LEU A 70 -0.22 12.60 9.07
CA LEU A 70 -0.04 12.61 10.53
C LEU A 70 -0.77 11.45 11.23
N GLY A 71 -1.49 10.59 10.49
CA GLY A 71 -2.22 9.45 11.04
C GLY A 71 -3.44 9.83 11.88
N ARG A 72 -4.08 10.98 11.57
CA ARG A 72 -5.25 11.53 12.28
C ARG A 72 -6.59 11.16 11.64
N VAL A 73 -6.58 10.34 10.59
CA VAL A 73 -7.80 9.86 9.92
C VAL A 73 -8.37 8.67 10.69
N ALA A 74 -9.58 8.83 11.23
CA ALA A 74 -10.31 7.75 11.89
C ALA A 74 -10.84 6.73 10.86
N PRO A 75 -10.97 5.44 11.24
CA PRO A 75 -11.69 4.45 10.42
C PRO A 75 -13.12 4.91 10.15
N ALA A 76 -13.63 4.68 8.93
CA ALA A 76 -14.96 5.13 8.50
C ALA A 76 -16.12 4.62 9.40
N ASP A 77 -15.91 3.54 10.14
CA ASP A 77 -16.90 2.90 11.01
C ASP A 77 -16.68 3.15 12.51
N ASP A 78 -15.76 4.04 12.90
CA ASP A 78 -15.52 4.36 14.32
C ASP A 78 -16.34 5.59 14.77
N PRO A 79 -17.41 5.43 15.57
CA PRO A 79 -18.25 6.54 16.03
C PRO A 79 -17.51 7.49 16.99
N LYS A 80 -16.26 7.22 17.37
CA LYS A 80 -15.44 8.05 18.26
C LYS A 80 -14.40 8.92 17.54
N GLY A 81 -14.32 8.87 16.22
CA GLY A 81 -13.33 9.61 15.43
C GLY A 81 -13.61 11.11 15.23
N ALA A 82 -14.78 11.60 15.66
CA ALA A 82 -15.12 13.02 15.64
C ALA A 82 -15.03 13.59 17.07
N SER A 83 -13.85 14.03 17.48
CA SER A 83 -13.68 14.85 18.69
C SER A 83 -12.54 15.85 18.48
#